data_AF-A0A1V4YX77-F1
#
_entry.id   AF-A0A1V4YX77-F1
#
_cell.length_a   1.000
_cell.length_b   1.000
_cell.length_c   1.000
_cell.angle_alpha   90.00
_cell.angle_beta   90.00
_cell.angle_gamma   90.00
#
_symmetry.space_group_name_H-M   'P 1'
#
loop_
_entity.id
_entity.type
_entity.pdbx_description
1 polymer ?
#
loop_
_entity_poly.entity_id
_entity_poly.type
_entity_poly.pdbx_seq_one_letter_code
_entity_poly.pdbx_strand_id
1 'polypeptide(L)'
;MEVATFGLYSPLALSQYGIDKEVMNLGVGAERIAMILNKQEDIRAMVYPQSHGKWRLSDREIAAMLRINYYPTTNEGRILMDKIITTCQEHSDASSPCEFLIFKGEFLGKNIEVKVVEVEEGTKLLGPAAWNQIYIHDANILGIPTKEGNITDQLSLKALEKGIPTDISYMDGVTAQAAYKIEELVVSGEDNLNLRTTISRYISDINLILNDVALSYITGQNKVIDVRGPIFCTITCEIQG
;
A
#
# COMPACT_ATOMS: atom_id res chain seq x y z
N MET A 1 2.77 -30.09 -30.83
CA MET A 1 2.53 -30.96 -29.66
C MET A 1 1.41 -31.91 -30.02
N GLU A 2 1.60 -33.22 -29.87
CA GLU A 2 0.54 -34.20 -30.06
C GLU A 2 -0.46 -34.11 -28.90
N VAL A 3 -1.77 -34.10 -29.15
CA VAL A 3 -2.80 -33.89 -28.11
C VAL A 3 -3.73 -35.08 -27.92
N ALA A 4 -3.73 -36.01 -28.88
CA ALA A 4 -4.59 -37.19 -28.87
C ALA A 4 -3.94 -38.33 -29.64
N THR A 5 -4.29 -39.55 -29.25
CA THR A 5 -3.89 -40.79 -29.92
C THR A 5 -5.13 -41.68 -30.02
N PHE A 6 -5.31 -42.36 -31.15
CA PHE A 6 -6.43 -43.28 -31.33
C PHE A 6 -6.01 -44.57 -32.02
N GLY A 7 -6.85 -45.59 -31.90
CA GLY A 7 -6.65 -46.86 -32.57
C GLY A 7 -7.80 -47.83 -32.33
N LEU A 8 -7.79 -48.93 -33.07
CA LEU A 8 -8.67 -50.07 -32.82
C LEU A 8 -7.97 -51.04 -31.88
N TYR A 9 -8.70 -51.60 -30.92
CA TYR A 9 -8.15 -52.66 -30.07
C TYR A 9 -7.93 -53.95 -30.87
N SER A 10 -6.87 -54.68 -30.53
CA SER A 10 -6.58 -55.98 -31.14
C SER A 10 -7.70 -56.99 -30.83
N PRO A 11 -8.19 -57.75 -31.81
CA PRO A 11 -9.19 -58.81 -31.59
C PRO A 11 -8.77 -59.83 -30.54
N LEU A 12 -7.47 -60.12 -30.41
CA LEU A 12 -6.94 -61.02 -29.37
C LEU A 12 -7.08 -60.43 -27.96
N ALA A 13 -6.94 -59.12 -27.81
CA ALA A 13 -7.13 -58.46 -26.52
C ALA A 13 -8.63 -58.38 -26.17
N LEU A 14 -9.50 -58.09 -27.15
CA LEU A 14 -10.95 -58.02 -26.97
C LEU A 14 -11.56 -59.38 -26.59
N SER A 15 -11.06 -60.47 -27.16
CA SER A 15 -11.54 -61.83 -26.84
C SER A 15 -11.26 -62.26 -25.41
N GLN A 16 -10.18 -61.77 -24.78
CA GLN A 16 -9.90 -62.00 -23.35
C GLN A 16 -10.98 -61.42 -22.42
N TYR A 17 -11.72 -60.41 -22.89
CA TYR A 17 -12.83 -59.79 -22.17
C TYR A 17 -14.20 -60.22 -22.72
N GLY A 18 -14.27 -61.21 -23.61
CA GLY A 18 -15.51 -61.71 -24.20
C GLY A 18 -16.18 -60.75 -25.19
N ILE A 19 -15.44 -59.81 -25.77
CA ILE A 19 -15.95 -58.81 -26.73
C ILE A 19 -15.72 -59.32 -28.15
N ASP A 20 -16.80 -59.50 -28.92
CA ASP A 20 -16.79 -60.03 -30.30
C ASP A 20 -16.92 -58.94 -31.38
N LYS A 21 -16.95 -57.66 -30.98
CA LYS A 21 -17.07 -56.49 -31.88
C LYS A 21 -15.78 -55.70 -31.92
N GLU A 22 -15.54 -55.03 -33.04
CA GLU A 22 -14.45 -54.04 -33.15
C GLU A 22 -14.73 -52.84 -32.23
N VAL A 23 -13.69 -52.36 -31.55
CA VAL A 23 -13.77 -51.23 -30.61
C VAL A 23 -12.68 -50.21 -30.96
N MET A 24 -13.10 -48.97 -31.19
CA MET A 24 -12.21 -47.82 -31.34
C MET A 24 -12.00 -47.13 -30.00
N ASN A 25 -10.74 -46.83 -29.67
CA ASN A 25 -10.37 -46.00 -28.54
C ASN A 25 -9.73 -44.69 -29.02
N LEU A 26 -10.12 -43.58 -28.41
CA LEU A 26 -9.52 -42.27 -28.59
C LEU A 26 -9.14 -41.73 -27.20
N GLY A 27 -7.84 -41.59 -26.96
CA GLY A 27 -7.30 -40.96 -25.77
C GLY A 27 -6.89 -39.52 -26.09
N VAL A 28 -7.37 -38.57 -25.29
CA VAL A 28 -7.02 -37.15 -25.41
C VAL A 28 -6.35 -36.70 -24.13
N GLY A 29 -5.16 -36.09 -24.22
CA GLY A 29 -4.43 -35.59 -23.07
C GLY A 29 -4.98 -34.26 -22.59
N ALA A 30 -5.77 -34.26 -21.50
CA ALA A 30 -6.43 -33.08 -20.97
C ALA A 30 -5.44 -31.95 -20.64
N GLU A 31 -4.29 -32.28 -20.02
CA GLU A 31 -3.25 -31.31 -19.68
C GLU A 31 -2.61 -30.71 -20.93
N ARG A 32 -2.41 -31.48 -22.00
CA ARG A 32 -1.84 -30.96 -23.25
C ARG A 32 -2.78 -29.95 -23.91
N ILE A 33 -4.08 -30.23 -23.90
CA ILE A 33 -5.09 -29.27 -24.37
C ILE A 33 -5.09 -28.03 -23.49
N ALA A 34 -5.10 -28.19 -22.16
CA ALA A 34 -5.08 -27.09 -21.23
C ALA A 34 -3.84 -26.18 -21.40
N MET A 35 -2.67 -26.77 -21.67
CA MET A 35 -1.45 -26.03 -21.98
C MET A 35 -1.61 -25.15 -23.23
N ILE A 36 -2.20 -25.69 -24.31
CA ILE A 36 -2.43 -24.96 -25.55
C ILE A 36 -3.43 -23.81 -25.33
N LEU A 37 -4.56 -24.10 -24.68
CA LEU A 37 -5.61 -23.12 -24.42
C LEU A 37 -5.11 -21.94 -23.57
N ASN A 38 -4.26 -22.22 -22.58
CA ASN A 38 -3.73 -21.24 -21.64
C ASN A 38 -2.33 -20.71 -22.02
N LYS A 39 -1.81 -21.09 -23.20
CA LYS A 39 -0.47 -20.74 -23.68
C LYS A 39 0.63 -21.01 -22.64
N GLN A 40 0.52 -22.14 -21.93
CA GLN A 40 1.48 -22.55 -20.91
C GLN A 40 2.56 -23.44 -21.53
N GLU A 41 3.81 -23.17 -21.20
CA GLU A 41 4.97 -23.92 -21.70
C GLU A 41 5.42 -25.03 -20.74
N ASP A 42 5.23 -24.86 -19.42
CA ASP A 42 5.59 -25.86 -18.40
C ASP A 42 4.34 -26.46 -17.74
N ILE A 43 4.12 -27.76 -17.97
CA ILE A 43 3.01 -28.51 -17.38
C ILE A 43 3.03 -28.49 -15.85
N ARG A 44 4.22 -28.46 -15.22
CA ARG A 44 4.34 -28.46 -13.75
C ARG A 44 3.89 -27.14 -13.17
N ALA A 45 4.25 -26.03 -13.83
CA ALA A 45 3.79 -24.71 -13.43
C ALA A 45 2.27 -24.54 -13.63
N MET A 46 1.70 -25.19 -14.63
CA MET A 46 0.25 -25.18 -14.87
C MET A 46 -0.53 -26.05 -13.89
N VAL A 47 -0.06 -27.27 -13.59
CA VAL A 47 -0.75 -28.24 -12.73
C VAL A 47 -0.47 -27.99 -11.24
N TYR A 48 0.74 -27.53 -10.90
CA TYR A 48 1.19 -27.26 -9.54
C TYR A 48 1.74 -25.83 -9.41
N PRO A 49 0.92 -24.79 -9.69
CA PRO A 49 1.36 -23.39 -9.69
C PRO A 49 1.89 -22.91 -8.33
N GLN A 50 1.42 -23.48 -7.22
CA GLN A 50 1.90 -23.17 -5.88
C GLN A 50 3.36 -23.55 -5.63
N SER A 51 3.89 -24.54 -6.36
CA SER A 51 5.26 -25.05 -6.17
C SER A 51 6.20 -24.69 -7.32
N HIS A 52 5.67 -24.59 -8.54
CA HIS A 52 6.46 -24.37 -9.75
C HIS A 52 6.03 -23.14 -10.54
N GLY A 53 4.94 -22.49 -10.16
CA GLY A 53 4.48 -21.26 -10.80
C GLY A 53 5.37 -20.09 -10.43
N LYS A 54 5.54 -19.16 -11.39
CA LYS A 54 6.12 -17.84 -11.09
C LYS A 54 5.06 -17.03 -10.36
N TRP A 55 5.21 -16.93 -9.04
CA TRP A 55 4.32 -16.11 -8.24
C TRP A 55 4.52 -14.64 -8.60
N ARG A 56 3.41 -13.92 -8.81
CA ARG A 56 3.40 -12.50 -9.17
C ARG A 56 2.31 -11.81 -8.36
N LEU A 57 2.66 -10.65 -7.82
CA LEU A 57 1.69 -9.70 -7.31
C LEU A 57 1.51 -8.60 -8.35
N SER A 58 0.25 -8.30 -8.64
CA SER A 58 -0.14 -7.12 -9.39
C SER A 58 -0.01 -5.86 -8.54
N ASP A 59 0.16 -4.70 -9.19
CA ASP A 59 0.21 -3.41 -8.51
C ASP A 59 -1.02 -3.18 -7.62
N ARG A 60 -2.20 -3.70 -8.02
CA ARG A 60 -3.44 -3.60 -7.25
C ARG A 60 -3.42 -4.44 -5.98
N GLU A 61 -2.83 -5.63 -6.03
CA GLU A 61 -2.66 -6.48 -4.85
C GLU A 61 -1.66 -5.85 -3.88
N ILE A 62 -0.57 -5.27 -4.38
CA ILE A 62 0.40 -4.54 -3.54
C ILE A 62 -0.28 -3.31 -2.91
N ALA A 63 -1.12 -2.57 -3.64
CA ALA A 63 -1.90 -1.44 -3.10
C ALA A 63 -2.79 -1.87 -1.94
N ALA A 64 -3.49 -2.99 -2.06
CA ALA A 64 -4.35 -3.52 -1.00
C ALA A 64 -3.57 -4.02 0.24
N MET A 65 -2.27 -4.28 0.08
CA MET A 65 -1.36 -4.72 1.14
C MET A 65 -0.64 -3.57 1.84
N LEU A 66 -0.71 -2.34 1.32
CA LEU A 66 -0.18 -1.13 1.95
C LEU A 66 -1.30 -0.45 2.75
N ARG A 67 -1.04 -0.14 4.03
CA ARG A 67 -2.04 0.41 4.96
C ARG A 67 -1.45 1.47 5.86
N ILE A 68 -2.31 2.33 6.42
CA ILE A 68 -1.94 3.17 7.56
C ILE A 68 -1.77 2.27 8.79
N ASN A 69 -0.67 2.46 9.54
CA ASN A 69 -0.32 1.62 10.67
C ASN A 69 -1.11 2.01 11.94
N TYR A 70 -0.89 3.21 12.46
CA TYR A 70 -1.64 3.77 13.58
C TYR A 70 -2.82 4.59 13.07
N TYR A 71 -4.04 4.21 13.44
CA TYR A 71 -5.25 4.87 13.00
C TYR A 71 -6.19 5.09 14.18
N PRO A 72 -6.83 6.27 14.33
CA PRO A 72 -7.70 6.56 15.47
C PRO A 72 -8.82 5.53 15.60
N THR A 73 -9.01 5.06 16.82
CA THR A 73 -9.93 4.00 17.17
C THR A 73 -11.33 4.53 17.50
N THR A 74 -11.41 5.77 17.98
CA THR A 74 -12.66 6.42 18.38
C THR A 74 -13.21 7.32 17.27
N ASN A 75 -14.50 7.64 17.36
CA ASN A 75 -15.12 8.61 16.45
C ASN A 75 -14.57 10.03 16.68
N GLU A 76 -14.30 10.40 17.93
CA GLU A 76 -13.69 11.69 18.28
C GLU A 76 -12.29 11.80 17.67
N GLY A 77 -11.48 10.74 17.73
CA GLY A 77 -10.16 10.70 17.09
C GLY A 77 -10.21 10.84 15.57
N ARG A 78 -11.20 10.23 14.89
CA ARG A 78 -11.39 10.43 13.44
C ARG A 78 -11.79 11.87 13.11
N ILE A 79 -12.69 12.48 13.88
CA ILE A 79 -13.05 13.89 13.73
C ILE A 79 -11.84 14.80 13.97
N LEU A 80 -11.00 14.47 14.96
CA LEU A 80 -9.77 15.19 15.22
C LEU A 80 -8.79 15.05 14.06
N MET A 81 -8.61 13.85 13.52
CA MET A 81 -7.79 13.59 12.33
C MET A 81 -8.23 14.48 11.14
N ASP A 82 -9.53 14.53 10.85
CA ASP A 82 -10.08 15.36 9.77
C ASP A 82 -9.82 16.87 9.99
N LYS A 83 -9.91 17.32 11.25
CA LYS A 83 -9.55 18.70 11.63
C LYS A 83 -8.07 18.98 11.43
N ILE A 84 -7.19 18.07 11.84
CA ILE A 84 -5.74 18.20 11.62
C ILE A 84 -5.46 18.32 10.12
N ILE A 85 -6.04 17.44 9.29
CA ILE A 85 -5.86 17.47 7.83
C ILE A 85 -6.30 18.82 7.27
N THR A 86 -7.49 19.29 7.63
CA THR A 86 -8.07 20.53 7.11
C THR A 86 -7.21 21.74 7.49
N THR A 87 -6.83 21.89 8.76
CA THR A 87 -5.97 22.99 9.23
C THR A 87 -4.58 22.95 8.56
N CYS A 88 -4.00 21.77 8.39
CA CYS A 88 -2.73 21.60 7.70
C CYS A 88 -2.81 21.96 6.21
N GLN A 89 -3.93 21.69 5.54
CA GLN A 89 -4.16 22.08 4.15
C GLN A 89 -4.32 23.59 4.00
N GLU A 90 -5.12 24.21 4.87
CA GLU A 90 -5.40 25.66 4.84
C GLU A 90 -4.15 26.51 5.08
N HIS A 91 -3.25 26.04 5.95
CA HIS A 91 -2.08 26.79 6.38
C HIS A 91 -0.74 26.25 5.87
N SER A 92 -0.74 25.32 4.91
CA SER A 92 0.46 24.60 4.47
C SER A 92 1.64 25.50 4.07
N ASP A 93 1.34 26.62 3.41
CA ASP A 93 2.31 27.56 2.87
C ASP A 93 2.57 28.78 3.78
N ALA A 94 2.06 28.78 5.01
CA ALA A 94 2.28 29.86 5.95
C ALA A 94 3.77 29.99 6.32
N SER A 95 4.28 31.22 6.30
CA SER A 95 5.68 31.50 6.65
C SER A 95 5.92 31.28 8.15
N SER A 96 7.01 30.59 8.48
CA SER A 96 7.42 30.39 9.86
C SER A 96 8.15 31.62 10.45
N PRO A 97 8.17 31.79 11.79
CA PRO A 97 7.52 30.95 12.81
C PRO A 97 6.00 31.14 12.81
N CYS A 98 5.25 30.05 12.94
CA CYS A 98 3.79 30.10 12.98
C CYS A 98 3.22 28.98 13.85
N GLU A 99 2.04 29.25 14.43
CA GLU A 99 1.24 28.26 15.14
C GLU A 99 -0.23 28.41 14.76
N PHE A 100 -0.94 27.29 14.63
CA PHE A 100 -2.37 27.26 14.31
C PHE A 100 -3.09 26.30 15.24
N LEU A 101 -4.22 26.77 15.79
CA LEU A 101 -5.09 25.96 16.64
C LEU A 101 -5.90 24.99 15.76
N ILE A 102 -5.81 23.70 16.08
CA ILE A 102 -6.57 22.64 15.41
C ILE A 102 -7.84 22.32 16.20
N PHE A 103 -7.69 22.16 17.51
CA PHE A 103 -8.79 21.77 18.39
C PHE A 103 -8.57 22.29 19.80
N LYS A 104 -9.64 22.75 20.44
CA LYS A 104 -9.68 23.05 21.87
C LYS A 104 -11.04 22.67 22.43
N GLY A 105 -11.04 21.82 23.44
CA GLY A 105 -12.28 21.37 24.09
C GLY A 105 -12.16 19.97 24.67
N GLU A 106 -13.30 19.40 25.03
CA GLU A 106 -13.39 18.06 25.58
C GLU A 106 -13.14 17.00 24.48
N PHE A 107 -12.23 16.07 24.77
CA PHE A 107 -11.86 14.91 23.97
C PHE A 107 -11.66 13.73 24.91
N LEU A 108 -12.46 12.67 24.74
CA LEU A 108 -12.46 11.47 25.57
C LEU A 108 -12.56 11.78 27.08
N GLY A 109 -13.35 12.78 27.45
CA GLY A 109 -13.56 13.21 28.85
C GLY A 109 -12.45 14.07 29.44
N LYS A 110 -11.50 14.53 28.64
CA LYS A 110 -10.43 15.46 29.04
C LYS A 110 -10.46 16.70 28.16
N ASN A 111 -10.25 17.88 28.74
CA ASN A 111 -10.04 19.06 27.93
C ASN A 111 -8.63 19.02 27.35
N ILE A 112 -8.50 19.17 26.03
CA ILE A 112 -7.21 19.21 25.35
C ILE A 112 -7.11 20.44 24.46
N GLU A 113 -5.88 20.86 24.18
CA GLU A 113 -5.54 21.87 23.18
C GLU A 113 -4.53 21.29 22.19
N VAL A 114 -4.89 21.24 20.91
CA VAL A 114 -4.09 20.66 19.82
C VAL A 114 -3.70 21.75 18.83
N LYS A 115 -2.42 21.83 18.50
CA LYS A 115 -1.86 22.81 17.56
C LYS A 115 -0.94 22.16 16.54
N VAL A 116 -0.77 22.81 15.40
CA VAL A 116 0.36 22.60 14.49
C VAL A 116 1.30 23.80 14.59
N VAL A 117 2.59 23.54 14.69
CA VAL A 117 3.61 24.56 14.95
C VAL A 117 4.83 24.39 14.04
N GLU A 118 5.42 25.50 13.63
CA GLU A 118 6.77 25.56 13.07
C GLU A 118 7.52 26.73 13.71
N VAL A 119 8.65 26.42 14.35
CA VAL A 119 9.41 27.37 15.18
C VAL A 119 10.63 27.93 14.45
N GLU A 120 11.15 27.22 13.45
CA GLU A 120 12.36 27.60 12.73
C GLU A 120 12.05 28.69 11.69
N GLU A 121 12.64 29.88 11.81
CA GLU A 121 12.43 31.00 10.87
C GLU A 121 12.89 30.67 9.43
N GLY A 122 12.25 31.32 8.44
CA GLY A 122 12.67 31.24 7.04
C GLY A 122 12.24 29.96 6.32
N THR A 123 11.31 29.22 6.91
CA THR A 123 10.69 28.02 6.34
C THR A 123 9.17 28.23 6.22
N LYS A 124 8.42 27.14 6.00
CA LYS A 124 6.96 27.11 5.93
C LYS A 124 6.44 26.14 6.98
N LEU A 125 5.15 26.26 7.31
CA LEU A 125 4.48 25.35 8.26
C LEU A 125 4.70 23.86 7.93
N LEU A 126 4.62 23.50 6.64
CA LEU A 126 4.84 22.15 6.17
C LEU A 126 5.98 22.09 5.16
N GLY A 127 6.73 21.00 5.22
CA GLY A 127 7.75 20.65 4.23
C GLY A 127 7.15 20.38 2.85
N PRO A 128 7.94 20.53 1.78
CA PRO A 128 7.44 20.48 0.40
C PRO A 128 6.92 19.10 -0.02
N ALA A 129 7.26 18.02 0.71
CA ALA A 129 6.78 16.67 0.43
C ALA A 129 5.57 16.25 1.28
N ALA A 130 5.04 17.12 2.15
CA ALA A 130 3.95 16.77 3.06
C ALA A 130 2.72 16.21 2.32
N TRP A 131 2.42 16.72 1.13
CA TRP A 131 1.27 16.30 0.33
C TRP A 131 1.64 15.35 -0.81
N ASN A 132 2.80 14.70 -0.76
CA ASN A 132 3.14 13.65 -1.72
C ASN A 132 2.13 12.51 -1.61
N GLN A 133 1.71 11.99 -2.76
CA GLN A 133 0.77 10.89 -2.90
C GLN A 133 1.50 9.59 -3.15
N ILE A 134 1.03 8.50 -2.55
CA ILE A 134 1.62 7.18 -2.76
C ILE A 134 1.03 6.53 -4.01
N TYR A 135 1.91 6.15 -4.93
CA TYR A 135 1.60 5.43 -6.16
C TYR A 135 2.31 4.09 -6.19
N ILE A 136 1.69 3.14 -6.88
CA ILE A 136 2.29 1.83 -7.15
C ILE A 136 2.36 1.60 -8.65
N HIS A 137 3.57 1.29 -9.13
CA HIS A 137 3.79 1.01 -10.54
C HIS A 137 4.89 -0.02 -10.76
N ASP A 138 4.58 -1.09 -11.49
CA ASP A 138 5.52 -2.18 -11.77
C ASP A 138 6.17 -2.72 -10.48
N ALA A 139 5.33 -2.93 -9.46
CA ALA A 139 5.66 -3.33 -8.11
C ALA A 139 6.62 -2.39 -7.33
N ASN A 140 6.86 -1.17 -7.82
CA ASN A 140 7.52 -0.12 -7.05
C ASN A 140 6.48 0.66 -6.25
N ILE A 141 6.83 1.09 -5.04
CA ILE A 141 6.01 1.99 -4.20
C ILE A 141 6.71 3.35 -4.18
N LEU A 142 6.01 4.40 -4.58
CA LEU A 142 6.60 5.70 -4.86
C LEU A 142 5.81 6.82 -4.21
N GLY A 143 6.50 7.76 -3.57
CA GLY A 143 5.91 9.01 -3.11
C GLY A 143 6.07 10.11 -4.15
N ILE A 144 4.97 10.47 -4.81
CA ILE A 144 4.98 11.39 -5.94
C ILE A 144 4.41 12.75 -5.50
N PRO A 145 5.13 13.86 -5.75
CA PRO A 145 4.62 15.21 -5.52
C PRO A 145 3.35 15.51 -6.32
N THR A 146 2.41 16.23 -5.71
CA THR A 146 1.15 16.65 -6.33
C THR A 146 1.29 17.83 -7.30
N LYS A 147 2.34 18.65 -7.15
CA LYS A 147 2.60 19.80 -8.03
C LYS A 147 3.43 19.35 -9.24
N GLU A 148 2.82 19.40 -10.42
CA GLU A 148 3.48 19.16 -11.71
C GLU A 148 4.70 20.09 -11.86
N GLY A 149 5.89 19.52 -12.03
CA GLY A 149 7.16 20.26 -12.12
C GLY A 149 8.23 19.86 -11.11
N ASN A 150 7.85 19.20 -10.01
CA ASN A 150 8.80 18.66 -9.02
C ASN A 150 9.23 17.22 -9.30
N ILE A 151 8.69 16.59 -10.35
CA ILE A 151 9.00 15.22 -10.73
C ILE A 151 10.12 15.24 -11.77
N THR A 152 11.29 14.73 -11.40
CA THR A 152 12.48 14.73 -12.27
C THR A 152 12.86 13.32 -12.72
N ASP A 153 12.44 12.29 -12.01
CA ASP A 153 12.79 10.91 -12.33
C ASP A 153 11.73 10.24 -13.23
N GLN A 154 12.22 9.43 -14.18
CA GLN A 154 11.37 8.77 -15.17
C GLN A 154 10.40 7.75 -14.55
N LEU A 155 10.72 7.23 -13.37
CA LEU A 155 9.97 6.15 -12.74
C LEU A 155 8.69 6.72 -12.10
N SER A 156 8.80 7.86 -11.42
CA SER A 156 7.68 8.66 -10.93
C SER A 156 6.79 9.20 -12.06
N LEU A 157 7.36 9.67 -13.18
CA LEU A 157 6.55 10.10 -14.34
C LEU A 157 5.69 8.97 -14.90
N LYS A 158 6.26 7.76 -15.06
CA LYS A 158 5.51 6.59 -15.51
C LYS A 158 4.44 6.16 -14.50
N ALA A 159 4.74 6.25 -13.22
CA ALA A 159 3.80 5.93 -12.17
C ALA A 159 2.64 6.93 -12.10
N LEU A 160 2.86 8.21 -12.39
CA LEU A 160 1.80 9.19 -12.50
C LEU A 160 0.87 8.89 -13.70
N GLU A 161 1.42 8.45 -14.83
CA GLU A 161 0.63 8.14 -16.03
C GLU A 161 -0.09 6.79 -15.97
N LYS A 162 0.55 5.76 -15.40
CA LYS A 162 0.14 4.35 -15.53
C LYS A 162 0.09 3.59 -14.21
N GLY A 163 0.53 4.20 -13.12
CA GLY A 163 0.50 3.60 -11.79
C GLY A 163 -0.90 3.64 -11.20
N ILE A 164 -1.04 2.93 -10.08
CA ILE A 164 -2.25 2.91 -9.27
C ILE A 164 -2.06 3.93 -8.13
N PRO A 165 -2.89 4.99 -8.06
CA PRO A 165 -2.93 5.84 -6.87
C PRO A 165 -3.51 5.03 -5.71
N THR A 166 -2.90 5.16 -4.53
CA THR A 166 -3.41 4.52 -3.31
C THR A 166 -4.41 5.38 -2.55
N ASP A 167 -4.62 6.62 -2.99
CA ASP A 167 -5.39 7.67 -2.31
C ASP A 167 -4.88 7.99 -0.89
N ILE A 168 -3.60 7.71 -0.65
CA ILE A 168 -2.90 8.00 0.61
C ILE A 168 -1.80 9.03 0.32
N SER A 169 -1.89 10.18 0.98
CA SER A 169 -0.82 11.16 1.09
C SER A 169 0.05 10.91 2.33
N TYR A 170 1.22 11.56 2.38
CA TYR A 170 2.07 11.48 3.58
C TYR A 170 1.35 12.06 4.80
N MET A 171 0.66 13.20 4.64
CA MET A 171 -0.11 13.81 5.72
C MET A 171 -1.28 12.92 6.18
N ASP A 172 -1.89 12.10 5.34
CA ASP A 172 -2.94 11.17 5.80
C ASP A 172 -2.38 10.18 6.85
N GLY A 173 -1.16 9.68 6.61
CA GLY A 173 -0.46 8.85 7.58
C GLY A 173 -0.07 9.63 8.85
N VAL A 174 0.54 10.81 8.70
CA VAL A 174 0.99 11.64 9.83
C VAL A 174 -0.18 12.09 10.72
N THR A 175 -1.28 12.53 10.13
CA THR A 175 -2.48 12.96 10.86
C THR A 175 -3.18 11.81 11.55
N ALA A 176 -3.28 10.63 10.91
CA ALA A 176 -3.80 9.43 11.54
C ALA A 176 -2.95 9.01 12.75
N GLN A 177 -1.62 9.09 12.64
CA GLN A 177 -0.71 8.83 13.75
C GLN A 177 -0.92 9.83 14.89
N ALA A 178 -1.01 11.12 14.56
CA ALA A 178 -1.21 12.18 15.54
C ALA A 178 -2.52 11.98 16.32
N ALA A 179 -3.63 11.76 15.62
CA ALA A 179 -4.92 11.51 16.24
C ALA A 179 -4.89 10.27 17.14
N TYR A 180 -4.33 9.15 16.65
CA TYR A 180 -4.16 7.94 17.46
C TYR A 180 -3.30 8.18 18.71
N LYS A 181 -2.21 8.94 18.60
CA LYS A 181 -1.33 9.26 19.73
C LYS A 181 -1.99 10.21 20.75
N ILE A 182 -2.88 11.09 20.30
CA ILE A 182 -3.67 11.93 21.20
C ILE A 182 -4.73 11.09 21.95
N GLU A 183 -5.34 10.09 21.31
CA GLU A 183 -6.17 9.10 22.02
C GLU A 183 -5.35 8.36 23.09
N GLU A 184 -4.17 7.87 22.71
CA GLU A 184 -3.26 7.15 23.62
C GLU A 184 -2.85 8.01 24.81
N LEU A 185 -2.48 9.28 24.59
CA LEU A 185 -2.14 10.26 25.63
C LEU A 185 -3.27 10.41 26.67
N VAL A 186 -4.51 10.59 26.22
CA VAL A 186 -5.65 10.76 27.13
C VAL A 186 -5.91 9.50 27.95
N VAL A 187 -5.71 8.33 27.36
CA VAL A 187 -5.88 7.04 28.04
C VAL A 187 -4.73 6.74 29.00
N SER A 188 -3.49 7.06 28.64
CA SER A 188 -2.31 6.84 29.48
C SER A 188 -2.21 7.82 30.63
N GLY A 189 -2.90 8.96 30.54
CA GLY A 189 -2.88 10.03 31.55
C GLY A 189 -1.62 10.88 31.48
N GLU A 190 -0.97 10.95 30.31
CA GLU A 190 0.16 11.86 30.05
C GLU A 190 -0.34 13.30 29.84
N ASP A 191 0.46 14.29 30.22
CA ASP A 191 0.03 15.69 30.21
C ASP A 191 0.19 16.37 28.84
N ASN A 192 1.18 15.96 28.05
CA ASN A 192 1.47 16.58 26.75
C ASN A 192 2.07 15.60 25.74
N LEU A 193 1.87 15.90 24.46
CA LEU A 193 2.44 15.22 23.31
C LEU A 193 3.09 16.26 22.40
N ASN A 194 4.29 15.96 21.92
CA ASN A 194 4.95 16.69 20.83
C ASN A 194 5.37 15.68 19.75
N LEU A 195 4.59 15.60 18.68
CA LEU A 195 4.85 14.72 17.55
C LEU A 195 5.53 15.50 16.44
N ARG A 196 6.83 15.27 16.25
CA ARG A 196 7.63 15.89 15.18
C ARG A 196 7.95 14.88 14.08
N THR A 197 7.39 15.11 12.89
CA THR A 197 7.70 14.36 11.66
C THR A 197 8.66 15.18 10.81
N THR A 198 9.83 14.62 10.46
CA THR A 198 10.89 15.36 9.75
C THR A 198 11.00 14.96 8.28
N ILE A 199 11.93 14.07 7.95
CA ILE A 199 12.18 13.60 6.58
C ILE A 199 11.78 12.14 6.50
N SER A 200 10.87 11.84 5.57
CA SER A 200 10.55 10.45 5.23
C SER A 200 11.73 9.82 4.50
N ARG A 201 12.13 8.63 4.95
CA ARG A 201 13.06 7.72 4.28
C ARG A 201 12.43 6.36 4.03
N TYR A 202 11.51 5.97 4.89
CA TYR A 202 10.79 4.70 4.86
C TYR A 202 9.29 4.94 5.01
N ILE A 203 8.48 3.96 4.58
CA ILE A 203 7.01 4.01 4.72
C ILE A 203 6.57 4.17 6.18
N SER A 204 7.36 3.67 7.14
CA SER A 204 7.09 3.83 8.57
C SER A 204 7.18 5.28 9.06
N ASP A 205 8.00 6.12 8.41
CA ASP A 205 8.18 7.54 8.78
C ASP A 205 6.91 8.36 8.49
N ILE A 206 6.05 7.84 7.60
CA ILE A 206 4.73 8.39 7.25
C ILE A 206 3.60 7.49 7.74
N ASN A 207 3.85 6.70 8.80
CA ASN A 207 2.85 5.86 9.44
C ASN A 207 2.17 4.85 8.48
N LEU A 208 2.92 4.34 7.50
CA LEU A 208 2.47 3.27 6.63
C LEU A 208 3.14 1.95 6.97
N ILE A 209 2.42 0.87 6.77
CA ILE A 209 2.88 -0.51 6.92
C ILE A 209 2.53 -1.31 5.68
N LEU A 210 3.47 -2.13 5.24
CA LEU A 210 3.32 -3.03 4.11
C LEU A 210 3.29 -4.48 4.61
N ASN A 211 2.40 -5.29 4.06
CA ASN A 211 2.36 -6.71 4.35
C ASN A 211 3.70 -7.41 3.99
N ASP A 212 4.16 -8.32 4.83
CA ASP A 212 5.42 -9.06 4.63
C ASP A 212 5.50 -9.82 3.30
N VAL A 213 4.36 -10.29 2.79
CA VAL A 213 4.27 -10.96 1.49
C VAL A 213 4.60 -10.00 0.36
N ALA A 214 4.05 -8.78 0.38
CA ALA A 214 4.37 -7.74 -0.60
C ALA A 214 5.82 -7.28 -0.45
N LEU A 215 6.31 -7.07 0.77
CA LEU A 215 7.69 -6.67 1.02
C LEU A 215 8.67 -7.71 0.44
N SER A 216 8.46 -8.99 0.76
CA SER A 216 9.27 -10.11 0.26
C SER A 216 9.24 -10.18 -1.27
N TYR A 217 8.08 -9.95 -1.88
CA TYR A 217 7.94 -9.91 -3.34
C TYR A 217 8.71 -8.76 -3.97
N ILE A 218 8.56 -7.53 -3.45
CA ILE A 218 9.25 -6.33 -3.95
C ILE A 218 10.76 -6.53 -3.88
N THR A 219 11.28 -6.98 -2.74
CA THR A 219 12.71 -7.25 -2.57
C THR A 219 13.18 -8.38 -3.50
N GLY A 220 12.43 -9.48 -3.60
CA GLY A 220 12.78 -10.61 -4.46
C GLY A 220 12.75 -10.30 -5.96
N GLN A 221 11.98 -9.29 -6.38
CA GLN A 221 11.92 -8.81 -7.77
C GLN A 221 12.87 -7.61 -8.03
N ASN A 222 13.73 -7.25 -7.08
CA ASN A 222 14.61 -6.07 -7.14
C ASN A 222 13.84 -4.76 -7.47
N LYS A 223 12.66 -4.60 -6.88
CA LYS A 223 11.83 -3.39 -6.99
C LYS A 223 12.13 -2.43 -5.84
N VAL A 224 11.69 -1.18 -5.98
CA VAL A 224 12.06 -0.08 -5.08
C VAL A 224 10.86 0.43 -4.30
N ILE A 225 11.08 0.76 -3.03
CA ILE A 225 10.20 1.57 -2.20
C ILE A 225 10.88 2.92 -2.03
N ASP A 226 10.43 3.94 -2.75
CA ASP A 226 10.97 5.30 -2.69
C ASP A 226 9.89 6.29 -2.24
N VAL A 227 9.85 6.52 -0.92
CA VAL A 227 8.94 7.47 -0.29
C VAL A 227 9.70 8.61 0.36
N ARG A 228 10.86 8.98 -0.19
CA ARG A 228 11.72 10.00 0.41
C ARG A 228 11.12 11.40 0.24
N GLY A 229 11.25 12.23 1.27
CA GLY A 229 10.85 13.63 1.16
C GLY A 229 10.77 14.36 2.51
N PRO A 230 11.12 15.66 2.55
CA PRO A 230 10.96 16.48 3.75
C PRO A 230 9.49 16.85 4.00
N ILE A 231 8.94 16.36 5.11
CA ILE A 231 7.56 16.60 5.55
C ILE A 231 7.48 17.75 6.53
N PHE A 232 8.45 17.85 7.46
CA PHE A 232 8.54 18.88 8.50
C PHE A 232 7.18 19.34 9.02
N CYS A 233 6.61 18.56 9.94
CA CYS A 233 5.34 18.84 10.58
C CYS A 233 5.47 18.54 12.07
N THR A 234 5.11 19.52 12.90
CA THR A 234 5.07 19.34 14.36
C THR A 234 3.66 19.57 14.86
N ILE A 235 3.07 18.54 15.49
CA ILE A 235 1.75 18.61 16.11
C ILE A 235 1.95 18.48 17.62
N THR A 236 1.40 19.42 18.37
CA THR A 236 1.44 19.42 19.83
C THR A 236 0.04 19.23 20.41
N CYS A 237 -0.05 18.56 21.54
CA CYS A 237 -1.27 18.42 22.32
C CYS A 237 -0.95 18.62 23.80
N GLU A 238 -1.79 19.37 24.51
CA GLU A 238 -1.69 19.58 25.95
C GLU A 238 -3.04 19.30 26.61
N ILE A 239 -3.04 18.50 27.69
CA ILE A 239 -4.22 18.34 28.54
C ILE A 239 -4.38 19.61 29.40
N GLN A 240 -5.58 20.19 29.34
CA GLN A 240 -5.97 21.33 30.15
C GLN A 240 -6.53 20.81 31.48
N GLY A 241 -5.90 21.23 32.59
CA GLY A 241 -6.26 20.86 33.96
C GLY A 241 -7.57 21.49 34.46
#